data_AF-A0A4P2QSM9-F1
#
_entry.id   AF-A0A4P2QSM9-F1
#
_cell.length_a   1.000
_cell.length_b   1.000
_cell.length_c   1.000
_cell.angle_alpha   90.00
_cell.angle_beta   90.00
_cell.angle_gamma   90.00
#
_symmetry.space_group_name_H-M   'P 1'
#
loop_
_entity.id
_entity.type
_entity.pdbx_description
1 polymer ?
#
loop_
_entity_poly.entity_id
_entity_poly.type
_entity_poly.pdbx_seq_one_letter_code
_entity_poly.pdbx_strand_id
1 'polypeptide(L)'
;MTIDDGIPVEEHEPLWLLIEWPFGESDPSKFAVTTLGTKMPKKQIVRQYKERYRTEQAYEEMKGELGLDHFEGRRFRGSHHHVSVVLCCYAFIVAERDRSFFSLGRRRRSRPPAPLRGLSVTSPTRSRPFAARSLAP
;
A
#
# COMPACT_ATOMS: atom_id res chain seq x y z
N MET A 1 -38.49 -13.40 1.53
CA MET A 1 -37.56 -14.04 2.48
C MET A 1 -37.04 -12.90 3.34
N THR A 2 -37.39 -12.84 4.63
CA THR A 2 -36.96 -11.75 5.53
C THR A 2 -35.67 -12.17 6.23
N ILE A 3 -34.75 -11.23 6.42
CA ILE A 3 -33.68 -11.38 7.41
C ILE A 3 -34.34 -11.26 8.81
N ASP A 4 -33.70 -11.76 9.86
CA ASP A 4 -34.20 -11.81 11.26
C ASP A 4 -34.78 -10.47 11.78
N ASP A 5 -34.41 -9.36 11.14
CA ASP A 5 -34.82 -8.00 11.47
C ASP A 5 -36.23 -7.62 10.95
N GLY A 6 -36.95 -8.52 10.29
CA GLY A 6 -38.32 -8.30 9.80
C GLY A 6 -38.44 -7.33 8.60
N ILE A 7 -37.32 -6.79 8.12
CA ILE A 7 -37.26 -5.94 6.93
C ILE A 7 -37.17 -6.82 5.67
N PRO A 8 -38.01 -6.58 4.65
CA PRO A 8 -37.93 -7.27 3.35
C PRO A 8 -36.53 -7.13 2.73
N VAL A 9 -35.99 -8.20 2.15
CA VAL A 9 -34.63 -8.22 1.56
C VAL A 9 -34.46 -7.14 0.48
N GLU A 10 -35.52 -6.78 -0.21
CA GLU A 10 -35.53 -5.76 -1.26
C GLU A 10 -35.31 -4.33 -0.72
N GLU A 11 -35.54 -4.09 0.57
CA GLU A 11 -35.36 -2.79 1.24
C GLU A 11 -33.98 -2.61 1.87
N HIS A 12 -33.17 -3.67 1.93
CA HIS A 12 -31.81 -3.58 2.45
C HIS A 12 -30.89 -2.89 1.45
N GLU A 13 -30.10 -1.93 1.94
CA GLU A 13 -29.02 -1.38 1.14
C GLU A 13 -28.00 -2.48 0.80
N PRO A 14 -27.55 -2.59 -0.47
CA PRO A 14 -26.60 -3.61 -0.87
C PRO A 14 -25.24 -3.40 -0.19
N LEU A 15 -24.78 -4.45 0.49
CA LEU A 15 -23.47 -4.48 1.17
C LEU A 15 -22.44 -5.26 0.34
N TRP A 16 -21.16 -4.96 0.56
CA TRP A 16 -20.06 -5.74 0.00
C TRP A 16 -19.59 -6.81 0.98
N LEU A 17 -19.58 -8.06 0.54
CA LEU A 17 -18.87 -9.16 1.21
C LEU A 17 -17.47 -9.33 0.60
N LEU A 18 -16.46 -9.02 1.39
CA LEU A 18 -15.05 -9.24 1.09
C LEU A 18 -14.64 -10.62 1.60
N ILE A 19 -14.09 -11.43 0.70
CA ILE A 19 -13.57 -12.77 1.01
C ILE A 19 -12.10 -12.79 0.58
N GLU A 20 -11.22 -13.07 1.53
CA GLU A 20 -9.79 -13.21 1.29
C GLU A 20 -9.43 -14.68 1.13
N TRP A 21 -8.81 -15.00 0.00
CA TRP A 21 -8.33 -16.33 -0.33
C TRP A 21 -6.80 -16.29 -0.45
N PRO A 22 -6.06 -16.82 0.53
CA PRO A 22 -4.60 -16.84 0.49
C PRO A 22 -4.08 -17.69 -0.68
N PHE A 23 -2.89 -17.35 -1.17
CA PHE A 23 -2.27 -18.12 -2.23
C PHE A 23 -1.92 -19.53 -1.74
N GLY A 24 -2.40 -20.56 -2.43
CA GLY A 24 -2.11 -21.96 -2.12
C GLY A 24 -3.05 -22.62 -1.11
N GLU A 25 -4.05 -21.91 -0.60
CA GLU A 25 -5.06 -22.50 0.31
C GLU A 25 -6.30 -22.97 -0.45
N SER A 26 -6.94 -24.04 0.03
CA SER A 26 -8.17 -24.62 -0.54
C SER A 26 -9.44 -23.89 -0.09
N ASP A 27 -9.33 -23.04 0.93
CA ASP A 27 -10.46 -22.39 1.58
C ASP A 27 -10.13 -20.93 1.88
N PRO A 28 -11.13 -20.04 1.96
CA PRO A 28 -10.95 -18.65 2.34
C PRO A 28 -10.61 -18.51 3.83
N SER A 29 -9.75 -17.55 4.17
CA SER A 29 -9.27 -17.35 5.54
C SER A 29 -9.91 -16.17 6.27
N LYS A 30 -10.42 -15.16 5.54
CA LYS A 30 -11.03 -13.97 6.15
C LYS A 30 -12.28 -13.52 5.39
N PHE A 31 -13.26 -13.09 6.16
CA PHE A 31 -14.54 -12.57 5.69
C PHE A 31 -14.80 -11.22 6.35
N ALA A 32 -15.25 -10.24 5.56
CA ALA A 32 -15.62 -8.94 6.08
C ALA A 32 -16.77 -8.33 5.28
N VAL A 33 -17.64 -7.59 5.96
CA VAL A 33 -18.74 -6.85 5.34
C VAL A 33 -18.43 -5.35 5.37
N THR A 34 -18.76 -4.63 4.30
CA THR A 34 -18.57 -3.18 4.25
C THR A 34 -19.70 -2.45 3.52
N THR A 35 -20.01 -1.25 4.00
CA THR A 35 -20.99 -0.29 3.46
C THR A 35 -20.37 0.65 2.42
N LEU A 36 -19.19 0.33 1.88
CA LEU A 36 -18.54 1.16 0.86
C LEU A 36 -19.40 1.25 -0.42
N GLY A 37 -19.32 2.40 -1.10
CA GLY A 37 -20.21 2.71 -2.22
C GLY A 37 -20.22 1.66 -3.33
N THR A 38 -21.40 1.37 -3.86
CA THR A 38 -21.63 0.35 -4.91
C THR A 38 -20.92 0.63 -6.23
N LYS A 39 -20.59 1.89 -6.51
CA LYS A 39 -19.85 2.32 -7.71
C LYS A 39 -18.33 2.29 -7.55
N MET A 40 -17.82 1.93 -6.37
CA MET A 40 -16.40 1.91 -6.09
C MET A 40 -15.74 0.67 -6.74
N PRO A 41 -14.63 0.80 -7.47
CA PRO A 41 -13.94 -0.34 -8.04
C PRO A 41 -13.40 -1.27 -6.94
N LYS A 42 -13.48 -2.59 -7.15
CA LYS A 42 -13.04 -3.64 -6.21
C LYS A 42 -11.66 -3.38 -5.61
N LYS A 43 -10.69 -2.92 -6.42
CA LYS A 43 -9.32 -2.60 -5.95
C LYS A 43 -9.32 -1.51 -4.87
N GLN A 44 -10.16 -0.49 -4.99
CA GLN A 44 -10.28 0.57 -3.99
C GLN A 44 -10.97 0.06 -2.72
N ILE A 45 -12.00 -0.78 -2.85
CA ILE A 45 -12.67 -1.42 -1.71
C ILE A 45 -11.65 -2.24 -0.90
N VAL A 46 -10.89 -3.12 -1.57
CA VAL A 46 -9.85 -3.93 -0.91
C VAL A 46 -8.76 -3.06 -0.28
N ARG A 47 -8.32 -2.01 -0.98
CA ARG A 47 -7.34 -1.07 -0.45
C ARG A 47 -7.85 -0.41 0.84
N GLN A 48 -9.06 0.15 0.82
CA GLN A 48 -9.64 0.84 1.97
C GLN A 48 -9.82 -0.12 3.16
N TYR A 49 -10.27 -1.35 2.88
CA TYR A 49 -10.38 -2.40 3.90
C TYR A 49 -9.02 -2.71 4.55
N LYS A 50 -7.96 -2.88 3.74
CA LYS A 50 -6.61 -3.18 4.25
C LYS A 50 -5.95 -1.97 4.94
N GLU A 51 -6.34 -0.74 4.60
CA GLU A 51 -5.86 0.46 5.28
C GLU A 51 -6.28 0.51 6.76
N ARG A 52 -7.28 -0.27 7.19
CA ARG A 52 -7.65 -0.40 8.61
C ARG A 52 -6.43 -0.72 9.47
N TYR A 53 -5.57 -1.65 9.01
CA TYR A 53 -4.37 -2.11 9.74
C TYR A 53 -3.40 -0.97 10.13
N ARG A 54 -3.48 0.18 9.45
CA ARG A 54 -2.68 1.35 9.78
C ARG A 54 -2.99 1.89 11.17
N THR A 55 -4.21 1.71 11.66
CA THR A 55 -4.59 2.12 13.02
C THR A 55 -3.87 1.26 14.05
N GLU A 56 -3.89 -0.06 13.88
CA GLU A 56 -3.18 -1.00 14.75
C GLU A 56 -1.67 -0.71 14.74
N GLN A 57 -1.08 -0.51 13.55
CA GLN A 57 0.32 -0.12 13.42
C GLN A 57 0.62 1.22 14.13
N ALA A 58 -0.24 2.22 13.98
CA ALA A 58 -0.08 3.51 14.65
C ALA A 58 -0.11 3.37 16.18
N TYR A 59 -0.98 2.50 16.71
CA TYR A 59 -1.02 2.21 18.14
C TYR A 59 0.27 1.55 18.64
N GLU A 60 0.81 0.58 17.90
CA GLU A 60 2.06 -0.09 18.26
C GLU A 60 3.24 0.89 18.25
N GLU A 61 3.35 1.75 17.24
CA GLU A 61 4.38 2.80 17.17
C GLU A 61 4.24 3.82 18.30
N MET A 62 3.02 4.29 18.58
CA MET A 62 2.79 5.25 19.66
C MET A 62 3.09 4.67 21.04
N LYS A 63 2.81 3.39 21.28
CA LYS A 63 3.20 2.71 22.52
C LYS A 63 4.71 2.56 22.59
N GLY A 64 5.31 1.90 21.60
CA GLY A 64 6.72 1.53 21.63
C GLY A 64 7.69 2.71 21.57
N GLU A 65 7.41 3.72 20.74
CA GLU A 65 8.35 4.83 20.48
C GLU A 65 7.99 6.11 21.24
N LEU A 66 6.69 6.35 21.50
CA LEU A 66 6.21 7.62 22.05
C LEU A 66 5.65 7.51 23.47
N GLY A 67 5.66 6.31 24.07
CA GLY A 67 5.26 6.09 25.44
C GLY A 67 3.77 6.31 25.70
N LEU A 68 2.91 5.97 24.75
CA LEU A 68 1.45 6.05 24.93
C LEU A 68 0.98 5.26 26.16
N ASP A 69 1.66 4.17 26.48
CA ASP A 69 1.41 3.28 27.62
C ASP A 69 2.20 3.63 28.89
N HIS A 70 3.02 4.69 28.88
CA HIS A 70 3.82 5.11 30.03
C HIS A 70 3.05 5.99 31.04
N PHE A 71 1.80 6.34 30.76
CA PHE A 71 1.01 7.17 31.68
C PHE A 71 0.45 6.36 32.85
N GLU A 72 0.74 6.79 34.07
CA GLU A 72 0.37 6.10 35.32
C GLU A 72 -1.13 6.12 35.68
N GLY A 73 -1.98 6.79 34.91
CA GLY A 73 -3.45 6.72 35.08
C GLY A 73 -4.06 7.56 36.21
N ARG A 74 -3.27 8.37 36.95
CA ARG A 74 -3.73 9.00 38.21
C ARG A 74 -4.89 10.00 38.08
N ARG A 75 -5.06 10.64 36.91
CA ARG A 75 -6.11 11.66 36.67
C ARG A 75 -6.58 11.63 35.22
N PHE A 76 -7.89 11.75 35.01
CA PHE A 76 -8.49 11.82 33.67
C PHE A 76 -7.92 12.95 32.80
N ARG A 77 -7.82 14.17 33.36
CA ARG A 77 -7.22 15.32 32.64
C ARG A 77 -5.75 15.07 32.26
N GLY A 78 -5.00 14.36 33.11
CA GLY A 78 -3.61 13.98 32.84
C GLY A 78 -3.53 12.99 31.68
N SER A 79 -4.39 11.97 31.68
CA SER A 79 -4.49 10.99 30.59
C SER A 79 -4.85 11.66 29.26
N HIS A 80 -5.84 12.55 29.26
CA HIS A 80 -6.23 13.28 28.06
C HIS A 80 -5.10 14.16 27.51
N HIS A 81 -4.36 14.84 28.39
CA HIS A 81 -3.20 15.64 27.99
C HIS A 81 -2.09 14.76 27.40
N HIS A 82 -1.77 13.64 28.07
CA HIS A 82 -0.78 12.67 27.61
C HIS A 82 -1.10 12.15 26.21
N VAL A 83 -2.31 11.63 26.01
CA VAL A 83 -2.76 11.12 24.70
C VAL A 83 -2.72 12.20 23.63
N SER A 84 -3.13 13.44 23.96
CA SER A 84 -3.09 14.55 23.01
C SER A 84 -1.66 14.88 22.58
N VAL A 85 -0.71 14.92 23.51
CA VAL A 85 0.71 15.20 23.23
C VAL A 85 1.31 14.07 22.38
N VAL A 86 1.06 12.80 22.73
CA VAL A 86 1.53 11.65 21.95
C VAL A 86 1.00 11.68 20.52
N LEU A 87 -0.30 11.99 20.33
CA LEU A 87 -0.90 12.13 19.01
C LEU A 87 -0.26 13.26 18.19
N CYS A 88 0.03 14.41 18.82
CA CYS A 88 0.74 15.52 18.15
C CYS A 88 2.16 15.12 17.72
N CYS A 89 2.91 14.43 18.59
CA CYS A 89 4.24 13.91 18.26
C CYS A 89 4.18 12.90 17.11
N TYR A 90 3.22 11.98 17.14
CA TYR A 90 3.02 11.00 16.07
C TYR A 90 2.68 11.67 14.74
N ALA A 91 1.77 12.65 14.74
CA ALA A 91 1.42 13.41 13.55
C ALA A 91 2.63 14.15 12.94
N PHE A 92 3.50 14.71 13.79
CA PHE A 92 4.75 15.33 13.36
C PHE A 92 5.67 14.32 12.66
N ILE A 93 5.87 13.13 13.25
CA ILE A 93 6.71 12.08 12.66
C ILE A 93 6.16 11.62 11.32
N VAL A 94 4.84 11.39 11.21
CA VAL A 94 4.19 11.00 9.95
C VAL A 94 4.39 12.09 8.88
N ALA A 95 4.22 13.37 9.23
CA ALA A 95 4.44 14.48 8.30
C ALA A 95 5.90 14.56 7.81
N GLU A 96 6.87 14.34 8.68
CA GLU A 96 8.29 14.33 8.31
C GLU A 96 8.68 13.10 7.46
N ARG A 97 8.09 11.93 7.72
CA ARG A 97 8.25 10.74 6.88
C ARG A 97 7.69 10.99 5.47
N ASP A 98 6.51 11.59 5.37
CA ASP A 98 5.90 11.95 4.09
C ASP A 98 6.75 12.98 3.33
N ARG A 99 7.19 14.04 4.00
CA ARG A 99 8.10 15.05 3.42
C ARG A 99 9.38 14.42 2.89
N SER A 100 9.97 13.52 3.67
CA SER A 100 11.19 12.80 3.29
C SER A 100 10.95 11.95 2.05
N PHE A 101 9.84 11.20 2.00
CA PHE A 101 9.46 10.39 0.85
C PHE A 101 9.28 11.24 -0.42
N PHE A 102 8.56 12.37 -0.34
CA PHE A 102 8.38 13.28 -1.47
C PHE A 102 9.69 13.97 -1.89
N SER A 103 10.59 14.26 -0.95
CA SER A 103 11.90 14.86 -1.26
C SER A 103 12.78 13.92 -2.10
N LEU A 104 12.76 12.61 -1.82
CA LEU A 104 13.47 11.60 -2.60
C LEU A 104 12.88 11.44 -4.01
N GLY A 105 11.54 11.47 -4.12
CA GLY A 105 10.86 11.47 -5.42
C GLY A 105 11.20 12.68 -6.29
N ARG A 106 11.40 13.86 -5.69
CA ARG A 106 11.78 15.10 -6.38
C ARG A 106 13.22 15.07 -6.87
N ARG A 107 14.16 14.53 -6.09
CA ARG A 107 15.57 14.32 -6.50
C ARG A 107 15.71 13.35 -7.67
N ARG A 108 14.81 12.38 -7.79
CA ARG A 108 14.85 11.38 -8.86
C ARG A 108 14.35 11.90 -10.22
N ARG A 109 13.55 12.98 -10.23
CA ARG A 109 13.03 13.62 -11.46
C ARG A 109 13.92 14.74 -12.00
N SER A 110 14.84 15.28 -11.21
CA SER A 110 15.66 16.44 -11.58
C SER A 110 16.99 16.12 -12.25
N ARG A 111 17.31 14.84 -12.50
CA ARG A 111 18.52 14.45 -13.23
C ARG A 111 18.14 13.98 -14.65
N PRO A 112 18.17 14.85 -15.67
CA PRO A 112 18.10 14.38 -17.05
C PRO A 112 19.29 13.43 -17.30
N PRO A 113 19.13 12.36 -18.09
CA PRO A 113 20.26 11.55 -18.50
C PRO A 113 21.26 12.47 -19.21
N ALA A 114 22.52 12.45 -18.76
CA ALA A 114 23.58 13.18 -19.44
C ALA A 114 23.63 12.67 -20.90
N PRO A 115 23.67 13.55 -21.91
CA PRO A 115 23.81 13.10 -23.28
C PRO A 115 25.13 12.34 -23.39
N LEU A 116 25.06 11.07 -23.83
CA LEU A 116 26.22 10.26 -24.16
C LEU A 116 26.93 10.91 -25.35
N ARG A 117 27.89 11.77 -25.06
CA ARG A 117 28.69 12.48 -26.05
C ARG A 117 29.79 11.53 -26.55
N GLY A 118 29.54 10.92 -27.72
CA GLY A 118 30.55 10.47 -28.67
C GLY A 118 31.40 9.26 -28.28
N LEU A 119 30.94 8.07 -28.65
CA LEU A 119 31.84 7.03 -29.16
C LEU A 119 31.57 6.87 -30.66
N SER A 120 32.29 7.65 -31.46
CA SER A 120 32.52 7.31 -32.85
C SER A 120 33.47 6.12 -32.89
N VAL A 121 32.93 4.91 -33.02
CA VAL A 121 33.72 3.73 -33.40
C VAL A 121 33.37 3.41 -34.84
N THR A 122 34.31 3.77 -35.71
CA THR A 122 34.31 3.45 -37.13
C THR A 122 34.27 1.93 -37.34
N SER A 123 33.31 1.46 -38.12
CA SER A 123 33.25 0.08 -38.59
C SER A 123 34.38 -0.21 -39.59
N PRO A 124 35.13 -1.32 -39.47
CA PRO A 124 35.78 -1.91 -40.62
C PRO A 124 34.93 -3.08 -41.11
N THR A 125 34.38 -2.90 -42.30
CA THR A 125 33.91 -3.95 -43.19
C THR A 125 35.02 -4.98 -43.40
N ARG A 126 34.76 -6.26 -43.06
CA ARG A 126 35.48 -7.37 -43.71
C ARG A 126 34.53 -8.52 -43.97
N SER A 127 34.09 -8.57 -45.22
CA SER A 127 33.47 -9.73 -45.83
C SER A 127 34.41 -10.95 -45.78
N ARG A 128 33.87 -12.12 -45.45
CA ARG A 128 34.45 -13.40 -45.83
C ARG A 128 33.36 -14.26 -46.48
N PRO A 129 33.68 -15.03 -47.53
CA PRO A 129 32.67 -15.66 -48.35
C PRO A 129 32.14 -16.95 -47.70
N PHE A 130 30.87 -17.18 -47.97
CA PHE A 130 30.09 -18.37 -47.70
C PHE A 130 30.63 -19.54 -48.54
N ALA A 131 31.18 -20.56 -47.91
CA ALA A 131 31.48 -21.83 -48.57
C ALA A 131 30.33 -22.80 -48.33
N ALA A 132 29.48 -22.94 -49.35
CA ALA A 132 28.53 -24.04 -49.46
C ALA A 132 29.32 -25.35 -49.70
N ARG A 133 28.95 -26.43 -49.01
CA ARG A 133 29.32 -27.78 -49.44
C ARG A 133 28.06 -28.64 -49.50
N SER A 134 27.77 -29.06 -50.71
CA SER A 134 26.63 -29.84 -51.15
C SER A 134 26.69 -31.32 -50.75
N LEU A 135 25.49 -31.87 -50.56
CA LEU A 135 24.98 -33.24 -50.71
C LEU A 135 25.92 -34.40 -51.11
N ALA A 136 25.78 -35.50 -50.33
CA ALA A 136 25.36 -36.88 -50.71
C ALA A 136 26.29 -37.71 -51.64
N PRO A 137 26.16 -39.06 -51.75
CA PRO A 137 25.08 -39.97 -51.34
C PRO A 137 25.35 -40.80 -50.08
#